data_AF-A0A2G9XNS8-F1
#
_entry.id   AF-A0A2G9XNS8-F1
#
_cell.length_a   1.000
_cell.length_b   1.000
_cell.length_c   1.000
_cell.angle_alpha   90.00
_cell.angle_beta   90.00
_cell.angle_gamma   90.00
#
_symmetry.space_group_name_H-M   'P 1'
#
loop_
_entity.id
_entity.type
_entity.pdbx_description
1 polymer ?
#
loop_
_entity_poly.entity_id
_entity_poly.type
_entity_poly.pdbx_seq_one_letter_code
_entity_poly.pdbx_strand_id
1 'polypeptide(L)'
;MAVRERTSLLCPNCRKLISADEPVCPYCGIEKPAARKFLILKMLAEASGDITRIVIYINGGFFLLSLLLSFSRMTLAANPLLFLSPSQEGLFLLGATGTVPIAAFGRWWTLISASYLHGGLLHIVFNMMALSQLGPFVVREFGVNRFIIIYTITGVAGFYLSYLAGIPFTIGASASICGLIGAILYYGKTRGGFYGDAIYRQAMGWVVGLVI
;
A
#
# COMPACT_ATOMS: atom_id res chain seq x y z
N MET A 1 13.87 16.27 45.47
CA MET A 1 13.97 17.00 44.19
C MET A 1 13.73 16.02 43.06
N ALA A 2 12.61 16.13 42.35
CA ALA A 2 12.32 15.23 41.23
C ALA A 2 13.24 15.58 40.05
N VAL A 3 14.02 14.60 39.56
CA VAL A 3 14.84 14.76 38.36
C VAL A 3 13.90 14.88 37.17
N ARG A 4 13.73 16.09 36.64
CA ARG A 4 12.96 16.34 35.42
C ARG A 4 13.72 15.70 34.26
N GLU A 5 13.15 14.66 33.65
CA GLU A 5 13.72 14.04 32.44
C GLU A 5 13.84 15.10 31.35
N ARG A 6 15.08 15.48 31.01
CA ARG A 6 15.35 16.44 29.95
C ARG A 6 15.17 15.74 28.61
N THR A 7 13.98 15.84 28.04
CA THR A 7 13.72 15.36 26.68
C THR A 7 14.18 16.41 25.69
N SER A 8 14.96 16.01 24.69
CA SER A 8 15.50 16.91 23.65
C SER A 8 14.79 16.67 22.32
N LEU A 9 14.61 17.73 21.52
CA LEU A 9 14.04 17.63 20.17
C LEU A 9 14.74 18.60 19.22
N LEU A 10 14.72 18.27 17.92
CA LEU A 10 15.10 19.20 16.86
C LEU A 10 13.94 20.15 16.57
N CYS A 11 14.19 21.46 16.61
CA CYS A 11 13.21 22.48 16.30
C CYS A 11 12.68 22.30 14.86
N PRO A 12 11.35 22.29 14.64
CA PRO A 12 10.77 22.05 13.32
C PRO A 12 11.09 23.14 12.29
N ASN A 13 11.44 24.36 12.72
CA ASN A 13 11.76 25.47 11.83
C ASN A 13 13.26 25.53 11.49
N CYS A 14 14.13 25.65 12.49
CA CYS A 14 15.57 25.86 12.28
C CYS A 14 16.44 24.60 12.44
N ARG A 15 15.85 23.45 12.77
CA ARG A 15 16.54 22.16 12.98
C ARG A 15 17.66 22.16 14.03
N LYS A 16 17.73 23.18 14.91
CA LYS A 16 18.62 23.18 16.06
C LYS A 16 18.06 22.32 17.18
N LEU A 17 18.94 21.64 17.91
CA LEU A 17 18.57 20.85 19.08
C LEU A 17 18.14 21.80 20.21
N ILE A 18 16.95 21.59 20.76
CA ILE A 18 16.38 22.37 21.87
C ILE A 18 15.77 21.43 22.91
N SER A 19 15.50 21.94 24.12
CA SER A 19 14.70 21.22 25.11
C SER A 19 13.25 21.12 24.64
N ALA A 20 12.60 19.97 24.87
CA ALA A 20 11.20 19.78 24.48
C ALA A 20 10.24 20.67 25.29
N ASP A 21 10.65 21.05 26.50
CA ASP A 21 9.87 21.89 27.42
C ASP A 21 9.92 23.38 27.07
N GLU A 22 10.69 23.76 26.05
CA GLU A 22 10.93 25.15 25.72
C GLU A 22 9.67 25.79 25.09
N PRO A 23 9.10 26.85 25.68
CA PRO A 23 7.90 27.48 25.16
C PRO A 23 8.16 28.24 23.84
N VAL A 24 9.39 28.71 23.62
CA VAL A 24 9.81 29.44 22.42
C VAL A 24 11.21 28.99 22.02
N CYS A 25 11.43 28.65 20.74
CA CYS A 25 12.78 28.29 20.30
C CYS A 25 13.74 29.50 20.42
N PRO A 26 14.88 29.37 21.12
CA PRO A 26 15.82 30.47 21.31
C PRO A 26 16.53 30.90 20.03
N TYR A 27 16.54 30.06 18.99
CA TYR A 27 17.24 30.34 17.74
C TYR A 27 16.38 31.02 16.67
N CYS A 28 15.08 30.75 16.65
CA CYS A 28 14.21 31.19 15.56
C CYS A 28 12.87 31.78 16.03
N GLY A 29 12.66 31.91 17.34
CA GLY A 29 11.48 32.56 17.91
C GLY A 29 10.16 31.83 17.71
N ILE A 30 10.17 30.55 17.29
CA ILE A 30 8.93 29.81 17.07
C ILE A 30 8.30 29.41 18.41
N GLU A 31 7.03 29.75 18.60
CA GLU A 31 6.26 29.33 19.78
C GLU A 31 5.88 27.85 19.73
N LYS A 32 5.90 27.20 20.90
CA LYS A 32 5.52 25.80 21.15
C LYS A 32 6.09 24.82 20.10
N PRO A 33 7.42 24.75 19.93
CA PRO A 33 8.06 23.91 18.92
C PRO A 33 7.70 22.43 19.03
N ALA A 34 7.49 21.90 20.24
CA ALA A 34 7.05 20.52 20.46
C ALA A 34 5.64 20.26 19.90
N ALA A 35 4.69 21.15 20.17
CA ALA A 35 3.31 21.04 19.67
C ALA A 35 3.25 21.16 18.13
N ARG A 36 4.06 22.05 17.55
CA ARG A 36 4.13 22.21 16.09
C ARG A 36 4.78 21.01 15.40
N LYS A 37 5.82 20.42 16.00
CA LYS A 37 6.41 19.16 15.52
C LYS A 37 5.39 18.03 15.55
N PHE A 38 4.60 17.92 16.63
CA PHE A 38 3.50 16.95 16.73
C PHE A 38 2.42 17.20 15.67
N LEU A 39 2.03 18.46 15.44
CA LEU A 39 1.05 18.83 14.42
C LEU A 39 1.53 18.47 13.01
N ILE A 40 2.79 18.76 12.66
CA ILE A 40 3.38 18.41 11.36
C ILE A 40 3.44 16.88 11.19
N LEU A 41 3.88 16.14 12.22
CA LEU A 41 3.87 14.68 12.21
C LEU A 41 2.46 14.12 12.05
N LYS A 42 1.46 14.73 12.71
CA LYS A 42 0.05 14.36 12.61
C LYS A 42 -0.51 14.64 11.21
N MET A 43 -0.24 15.82 10.64
CA MET A 43 -0.67 16.18 9.28
C MET A 43 -0.02 15.29 8.22
N LEU A 44 1.27 14.97 8.36
CA LEU A 44 1.95 14.01 7.49
C LEU A 44 1.39 12.58 7.67
N ALA A 45 1.01 12.19 8.88
CA ALA A 45 0.37 10.92 9.16
C ALA A 45 -1.07 10.84 8.59
N GLU A 46 -1.84 11.92 8.66
CA GLU A 46 -3.18 12.02 8.07
C GLU A 46 -3.09 12.00 6.53
N ALA A 47 -2.25 12.85 5.95
CA ALA A 47 -2.05 12.89 4.50
C ALA A 47 -1.49 11.57 3.91
N SER A 48 -0.70 10.81 4.69
CA SER A 48 -0.22 9.48 4.26
C SER A 48 -1.28 8.38 4.35
N GLY A 49 -2.24 8.51 5.28
CA GLY A 49 -3.40 7.63 5.37
C GLY A 49 -4.37 7.82 4.21
N ASP A 50 -4.53 9.05 3.72
CA ASP A 50 -5.57 9.38 2.73
C ASP A 50 -5.42 8.64 1.41
N ILE A 51 -4.23 8.66 0.78
CA ILE A 51 -4.04 7.97 -0.52
C ILE A 51 -4.14 6.46 -0.39
N THR A 52 -3.60 5.87 0.68
CA THR A 52 -3.66 4.43 0.92
C THR A 52 -5.12 3.99 1.07
N ARG A 53 -5.91 4.74 1.84
CA ARG A 53 -7.35 4.49 2.02
C ARG A 53 -8.12 4.63 0.71
N ILE A 54 -7.80 5.63 -0.11
CA ILE A 54 -8.41 5.80 -1.44
C ILE A 54 -8.17 4.54 -2.29
N VAL A 55 -6.94 4.04 -2.36
CA VAL A 55 -6.65 2.79 -3.10
C VAL A 55 -7.42 1.61 -2.52
N ILE A 56 -7.48 1.48 -1.20
CA ILE A 56 -8.27 0.42 -0.54
C ILE A 56 -9.76 0.52 -0.91
N TYR A 57 -10.35 1.71 -0.88
CA TYR A 57 -11.75 1.91 -1.26
C TYR A 57 -12.01 1.65 -2.73
N ILE A 58 -11.08 2.02 -3.62
CA ILE A 58 -11.18 1.69 -5.05
C ILE A 58 -11.20 0.17 -5.24
N ASN A 59 -10.26 -0.56 -4.60
CA ASN A 59 -10.22 -2.01 -4.65
C ASN A 59 -11.51 -2.65 -4.10
N GLY A 60 -12.00 -2.16 -2.95
CA GLY A 60 -13.27 -2.60 -2.37
C GLY A 60 -14.46 -2.33 -3.30
N GLY A 61 -14.51 -1.16 -3.93
CA GLY A 61 -15.54 -0.79 -4.89
C GLY A 61 -15.54 -1.69 -6.13
N PHE A 62 -14.37 -1.95 -6.72
CA PHE A 62 -14.24 -2.88 -7.86
C PHE A 62 -14.62 -4.31 -7.47
N PHE A 63 -14.27 -4.75 -6.27
CA PHE A 63 -14.67 -6.06 -5.77
C PHE A 63 -16.18 -6.17 -5.61
N LEU A 64 -16.83 -5.18 -4.97
CA LEU A 64 -18.29 -5.13 -4.87
C LEU A 64 -18.96 -5.09 -6.25
N LEU A 65 -18.45 -4.27 -7.17
CA LEU A 65 -18.95 -4.21 -8.55
C LEU A 65 -18.82 -5.57 -9.25
N SER A 66 -17.70 -6.27 -9.09
CA SER A 66 -17.48 -7.60 -9.67
C SER A 66 -18.43 -8.65 -9.10
N LEU A 67 -18.77 -8.57 -7.81
CA LEU A 67 -19.80 -9.42 -7.19
C LEU A 67 -21.19 -9.10 -7.73
N LEU A 68 -21.54 -7.82 -7.88
CA LEU A 68 -22.83 -7.40 -8.45
C LEU A 68 -23.02 -7.87 -9.89
N LEU A 69 -21.98 -7.76 -10.73
CA LEU A 69 -22.01 -8.26 -12.11
C LEU A 69 -22.10 -9.80 -12.17
N SER A 70 -21.61 -10.47 -11.14
CA SER A 70 -21.65 -11.93 -11.02
C SER A 70 -22.93 -12.45 -10.37
N PHE A 71 -23.73 -11.58 -9.72
CA PHE A 71 -24.91 -11.94 -8.94
C PHE A 71 -25.93 -12.73 -9.76
N SER A 72 -26.17 -12.33 -11.01
CA SER A 72 -27.12 -13.01 -11.90
C SER A 72 -26.71 -14.44 -12.30
N ARG A 73 -25.49 -14.88 -12.00
CA ARG A 73 -24.93 -16.19 -12.37
C ARG A 73 -24.34 -16.95 -11.18
N MET A 74 -24.60 -16.46 -9.97
CA MET A 74 -24.07 -17.04 -8.75
C MET A 74 -24.74 -18.39 -8.53
N THR A 75 -23.96 -19.46 -8.72
CA THR A 75 -24.38 -20.81 -8.32
C THR A 75 -24.55 -20.81 -6.80
N LEU A 76 -25.61 -21.47 -6.32
CA LEU A 76 -25.86 -21.69 -4.88
C LEU A 76 -24.77 -22.61 -4.33
N ALA A 77 -23.55 -22.08 -4.19
CA ALA A 77 -22.43 -22.78 -3.61
C ALA A 77 -22.66 -22.87 -2.09
N ALA A 78 -22.65 -24.08 -1.55
CA ALA A 78 -22.81 -24.33 -0.11
C ALA A 78 -21.70 -23.70 0.76
N ASN A 79 -20.59 -23.27 0.14
CA ASN A 79 -19.44 -22.67 0.80
C ASN A 79 -19.48 -21.13 0.72
N PRO A 80 -19.60 -20.40 1.86
CA PRO A 80 -19.68 -18.94 1.89
C PRO A 80 -18.48 -18.23 1.24
N LEU A 81 -17.30 -18.87 1.25
CA LEU A 81 -16.08 -18.33 0.65
C LEU A 81 -16.11 -18.38 -0.89
N LEU A 82 -16.78 -19.40 -1.46
CA LEU A 82 -17.02 -19.51 -2.90
C LEU A 82 -18.21 -18.65 -3.35
N PHE A 83 -19.16 -18.41 -2.45
CA PHE A 83 -20.24 -17.45 -2.69
C PHE A 83 -19.72 -16.01 -2.87
N LEU A 84 -18.65 -15.64 -2.16
CA LEU A 84 -18.02 -14.31 -2.26
C LEU A 84 -16.83 -14.27 -3.24
N SER A 85 -16.83 -15.12 -4.27
CA SER A 85 -15.88 -15.06 -5.38
C SER A 85 -16.55 -14.56 -6.66
N PRO A 86 -16.08 -13.47 -7.28
CA PRO A 86 -16.58 -13.01 -8.58
C PRO A 86 -16.37 -14.05 -9.69
N SER A 87 -17.27 -14.08 -10.66
CA SER A 87 -17.15 -14.90 -11.86
C SER A 87 -15.96 -14.48 -12.74
N GLN A 88 -15.36 -15.43 -13.46
CA GLN A 88 -14.26 -15.14 -14.38
C GLN A 88 -14.70 -14.19 -15.50
N GLU A 89 -15.94 -14.32 -15.99
CA GLU A 89 -16.51 -13.45 -17.01
C GLU A 89 -16.68 -12.02 -16.49
N GLY A 90 -17.15 -11.84 -15.26
CA GLY A 90 -17.28 -10.52 -14.63
C GLY A 90 -15.92 -9.84 -14.46
N LEU A 91 -14.91 -10.60 -14.01
CA LEU A 91 -13.54 -10.11 -13.89
C LEU A 91 -12.94 -9.79 -15.26
N PHE A 92 -13.18 -10.61 -16.28
CA PHE A 92 -12.74 -10.36 -17.65
C PHE A 92 -13.38 -9.10 -18.25
N LEU A 93 -14.66 -8.85 -17.97
CA LEU A 93 -15.36 -7.64 -18.39
C LEU A 93 -14.78 -6.38 -17.73
N LEU A 94 -14.47 -6.47 -16.44
CA LEU A 94 -13.90 -5.37 -15.65
C LEU A 94 -12.41 -5.13 -15.92
N GLY A 95 -11.75 -6.00 -16.68
CA GLY A 95 -10.37 -5.81 -17.12
C GLY A 95 -9.35 -6.67 -16.40
N ALA A 96 -9.67 -7.94 -16.13
CA ALA A 96 -8.67 -8.96 -15.84
C ALA A 96 -7.65 -9.04 -16.98
N THR A 97 -6.41 -9.39 -16.64
CA THR A 97 -5.28 -9.44 -17.60
C THR A 97 -4.71 -10.85 -17.72
N GLY A 98 -3.76 -11.04 -18.63
CA GLY A 98 -3.17 -12.33 -18.99
C GLY A 98 -3.00 -12.49 -20.49
N THR A 99 -2.57 -13.67 -20.94
CA THR A 99 -2.39 -13.94 -22.38
C THR A 99 -3.69 -13.85 -23.16
N VAL A 100 -4.84 -14.26 -22.58
CA VAL A 100 -6.12 -14.17 -23.29
C VAL A 100 -6.53 -12.70 -23.51
N PRO A 101 -6.67 -11.84 -22.48
CA PRO A 101 -7.03 -10.43 -22.68
C PRO A 101 -6.05 -9.64 -23.59
N ILE A 102 -4.75 -9.92 -23.50
CA ILE A 102 -3.72 -9.16 -24.22
C ILE A 102 -3.54 -9.71 -25.65
N ALA A 103 -3.23 -11.00 -25.82
CA ALA A 103 -2.90 -11.54 -27.13
C ALA A 103 -4.14 -11.75 -28.02
N ALA A 104 -5.27 -12.20 -27.45
CA ALA A 104 -6.48 -12.45 -28.24
C ALA A 104 -7.34 -11.20 -28.45
N PHE A 105 -7.35 -10.25 -27.50
CA PHE A 105 -8.23 -9.07 -27.55
C PHE A 105 -7.49 -7.72 -27.60
N GLY A 106 -6.16 -7.69 -27.57
CA GLY A 106 -5.36 -6.46 -27.65
C GLY A 106 -5.54 -5.52 -26.45
N ARG A 107 -6.04 -6.00 -25.31
CA ARG A 107 -6.43 -5.15 -24.16
C ARG A 107 -5.25 -4.80 -23.25
N TRP A 108 -4.27 -4.08 -23.77
CA TRP A 108 -3.06 -3.67 -23.01
C TRP A 108 -3.36 -2.84 -21.76
N TRP A 109 -4.46 -2.09 -21.75
CA TRP A 109 -4.93 -1.34 -20.58
C TRP A 109 -5.22 -2.24 -19.36
N THR A 110 -5.46 -3.54 -19.58
CA THR A 110 -5.72 -4.49 -18.50
C THR A 110 -4.54 -4.69 -17.57
N LEU A 111 -3.31 -4.40 -18.02
CA LEU A 111 -2.12 -4.40 -17.17
C LEU A 111 -2.23 -3.43 -15.99
N ILE A 112 -3.02 -2.36 -16.14
CA ILE A 112 -3.26 -1.40 -15.06
C ILE A 112 -4.50 -1.82 -14.26
N SER A 113 -5.64 -2.07 -14.92
CA SER A 113 -6.91 -2.34 -14.25
C SER A 113 -6.90 -3.63 -13.42
N ALA A 114 -6.16 -4.65 -13.85
CA ALA A 114 -6.07 -5.93 -13.13
C ALA A 114 -5.51 -5.77 -11.70
N SER A 115 -4.75 -4.71 -11.43
CA SER A 115 -4.24 -4.39 -10.09
C SER A 115 -5.35 -4.05 -9.08
N TYR A 116 -6.56 -3.78 -9.56
CA TYR A 116 -7.71 -3.38 -8.75
C TYR A 116 -8.79 -4.47 -8.62
N LEU A 117 -8.61 -5.61 -9.29
CA LEU A 117 -9.56 -6.71 -9.34
C LEU A 117 -9.14 -7.84 -8.42
N HIS A 118 -10.10 -8.50 -7.77
CA HIS A 118 -9.84 -9.55 -6.81
C HIS A 118 -10.78 -10.74 -7.02
N GLY A 119 -10.21 -11.95 -6.99
CA GLY A 119 -10.93 -13.19 -7.31
C GLY A 119 -11.68 -13.83 -6.13
N GLY A 120 -11.63 -13.22 -4.94
CA GLY A 120 -12.33 -13.77 -3.77
C GLY A 120 -12.08 -12.96 -2.50
N LEU A 121 -12.89 -13.25 -1.47
CA LEU A 121 -12.87 -12.51 -0.21
C LEU A 121 -11.52 -12.56 0.49
N LEU A 122 -10.93 -13.75 0.68
CA LEU A 122 -9.62 -13.86 1.34
C LEU A 122 -8.54 -13.13 0.54
N HIS A 123 -8.59 -13.24 -0.79
CA HIS A 123 -7.63 -12.59 -1.68
C HIS A 123 -7.64 -11.06 -1.50
N ILE A 124 -8.83 -10.42 -1.47
CA ILE A 124 -8.89 -8.98 -1.20
C ILE A 124 -8.50 -8.63 0.24
N VAL A 125 -8.94 -9.41 1.23
CA VAL A 125 -8.62 -9.14 2.64
C VAL A 125 -7.12 -9.13 2.88
N PHE A 126 -6.38 -10.12 2.36
CA PHE A 126 -4.92 -10.17 2.51
C PHE A 126 -4.22 -9.00 1.81
N ASN A 127 -4.62 -8.67 0.58
CA ASN A 127 -4.04 -7.53 -0.13
C ASN A 127 -4.31 -6.21 0.59
N MET A 128 -5.53 -5.98 1.09
CA MET A 128 -5.88 -4.75 1.79
C MET A 128 -5.22 -4.67 3.17
N MET A 129 -5.04 -5.81 3.86
CA MET A 129 -4.26 -5.87 5.09
C MET A 129 -2.79 -5.50 4.82
N ALA A 130 -2.16 -6.07 3.80
CA ALA A 130 -0.80 -5.72 3.41
C ALA A 130 -0.68 -4.24 3.02
N LEU A 131 -1.59 -3.74 2.19
CA LEU A 131 -1.59 -2.36 1.74
C LEU A 131 -1.83 -1.36 2.88
N SER A 132 -2.72 -1.67 3.83
CA SER A 132 -2.96 -0.82 5.00
C SER A 132 -1.77 -0.74 5.95
N GLN A 133 -0.94 -1.79 6.04
CA GLN A 133 0.27 -1.79 6.86
C GLN A 133 1.45 -1.12 6.15
N LEU A 134 1.64 -1.40 4.85
CA LEU A 134 2.82 -0.97 4.08
C LEU A 134 2.63 0.40 3.40
N GLY A 135 1.42 0.69 2.94
CA GLY A 135 1.09 1.92 2.20
C GLY A 135 1.41 3.21 2.96
N PRO A 136 0.94 3.40 4.21
CA PRO A 136 1.19 4.63 4.95
C PRO A 136 2.68 4.86 5.21
N PHE A 137 3.44 3.78 5.39
CA PHE A 137 4.89 3.83 5.52
C PHE A 137 5.54 4.35 4.24
N VAL A 138 5.18 3.78 3.08
CA VAL A 138 5.75 4.22 1.81
C VAL A 138 5.40 5.68 1.53
N VAL A 139 4.16 6.10 1.79
CA VAL A 139 3.76 7.49 1.56
C VAL A 139 4.50 8.44 2.49
N ARG A 140 4.77 8.05 3.75
CA ARG A 140 5.54 8.87 4.70
C ARG A 140 6.99 9.04 4.30
N GLU A 141 7.66 7.96 3.87
CA GLU A 141 9.10 7.99 3.57
C GLU A 141 9.40 8.46 2.14
N PHE A 142 8.56 8.07 1.18
CA PHE A 142 8.79 8.34 -0.25
C PHE A 142 7.88 9.43 -0.82
N GLY A 143 6.76 9.74 -0.16
CA GLY A 143 5.74 10.68 -0.65
C GLY A 143 4.67 10.02 -1.54
N VAL A 144 3.55 10.72 -1.71
CA VAL A 144 2.36 10.26 -2.46
C VAL A 144 2.70 9.89 -3.91
N ASN A 145 3.45 10.75 -4.60
CA ASN A 145 3.79 10.54 -6.02
C ASN A 145 4.59 9.25 -6.23
N ARG A 146 5.58 8.99 -5.36
CA ARG A 146 6.40 7.78 -5.46
C ARG A 146 5.61 6.54 -5.10
N PHE A 147 4.71 6.62 -4.12
CA PHE A 147 3.79 5.53 -3.82
C PHE A 147 2.96 5.15 -5.06
N ILE A 148 2.32 6.11 -5.74
CA ILE A 148 1.51 5.85 -6.94
C ILE A 148 2.36 5.27 -8.07
N ILE A 149 3.54 5.83 -8.31
CA ILE A 149 4.47 5.36 -9.35
C ILE A 149 4.91 3.92 -9.07
N ILE A 150 5.40 3.63 -7.85
CA ILE A 150 5.86 2.29 -7.49
C ILE A 150 4.70 1.31 -7.60
N TYR A 151 3.54 1.61 -7.00
CA TYR A 151 2.34 0.75 -7.05
C TYR A 151 1.93 0.43 -8.49
N THR A 152 1.89 1.44 -9.36
CA THR A 152 1.41 1.28 -10.75
C THR A 152 2.43 0.55 -11.61
N ILE A 153 3.70 0.99 -11.60
CA ILE A 153 4.74 0.41 -12.46
C ILE A 153 5.02 -1.03 -12.08
N THR A 154 5.11 -1.34 -10.79
CA THR A 154 5.38 -2.73 -10.35
C THR A 154 4.19 -3.64 -10.59
N GLY A 155 2.96 -3.14 -10.49
CA GLY A 155 1.75 -3.85 -10.91
C GLY A 155 1.79 -4.20 -12.40
N VAL A 156 2.01 -3.18 -13.26
CA VAL A 156 2.13 -3.36 -14.71
C VAL A 156 3.26 -4.32 -15.07
N ALA A 157 4.44 -4.16 -14.47
CA ALA A 157 5.58 -5.03 -14.73
C ALA A 157 5.31 -6.47 -14.29
N GLY A 158 4.70 -6.67 -13.13
CA GLY A 158 4.32 -8.01 -12.64
C GLY A 158 3.33 -8.70 -13.59
N PHE A 159 2.29 -7.99 -14.04
CA PHE A 159 1.34 -8.55 -14.99
C PHE A 159 1.93 -8.76 -16.39
N TYR A 160 2.84 -7.90 -16.82
CA TYR A 160 3.56 -8.11 -18.06
C TYR A 160 4.44 -9.36 -18.00
N LEU A 161 5.10 -9.61 -16.86
CA LEU A 161 5.82 -10.87 -16.63
C LEU A 161 4.88 -12.08 -16.64
N SER A 162 3.70 -11.99 -16.01
CA SER A 162 2.68 -13.06 -16.08
C SER A 162 2.23 -13.32 -17.52
N TYR A 163 2.08 -12.27 -18.32
CA TYR A 163 1.78 -12.39 -19.75
C TYR A 163 2.88 -13.13 -20.51
N LEU A 164 4.15 -12.75 -20.32
CA LEU A 164 5.29 -13.43 -20.93
C LEU A 164 5.43 -14.88 -20.47
N ALA A 165 5.06 -15.18 -19.22
CA ALA A 165 5.05 -16.52 -18.65
C ALA A 165 3.87 -17.40 -19.13
N GLY A 166 3.01 -16.89 -20.03
CA GLY A 166 1.93 -17.69 -20.61
C GLY A 166 0.67 -17.77 -19.75
N ILE A 167 0.56 -16.99 -18.66
CA ILE A 167 -0.58 -17.10 -17.72
C ILE A 167 -1.86 -16.58 -18.39
N PRO A 168 -2.91 -17.41 -18.54
CA PRO A 168 -4.11 -17.05 -19.31
C PRO A 168 -4.92 -15.93 -18.65
N PHE A 169 -5.08 -16.01 -17.32
CA PHE A 169 -5.82 -15.04 -16.52
C PHE A 169 -5.12 -14.77 -15.19
N THR A 170 -4.99 -13.50 -14.84
CA THR A 170 -4.38 -13.04 -13.59
C THR A 170 -4.95 -11.69 -13.18
N ILE A 171 -5.04 -11.47 -11.87
CA ILE A 171 -5.60 -10.26 -11.22
C ILE A 171 -5.01 -10.11 -9.81
N GLY A 172 -5.17 -8.92 -9.22
CA GLY A 172 -4.87 -8.66 -7.81
C GLY A 172 -3.88 -7.53 -7.62
N ALA A 173 -3.96 -6.87 -6.47
CA ALA A 173 -3.00 -5.83 -6.07
C ALA A 173 -1.61 -6.40 -5.69
N SER A 174 -1.45 -7.72 -5.67
CA SER A 174 -0.27 -8.41 -5.13
C SER A 174 1.02 -8.01 -5.84
N ALA A 175 1.02 -7.89 -7.17
CA ALA A 175 2.19 -7.42 -7.92
C ALA A 175 2.65 -6.01 -7.47
N SER A 176 1.70 -5.09 -7.31
CA SER A 176 1.94 -3.75 -6.80
C SER A 176 2.46 -3.75 -5.37
N ILE A 177 1.88 -4.58 -4.51
CA ILE A 177 2.28 -4.72 -3.10
C ILE A 177 3.68 -5.32 -2.98
N CYS A 178 4.03 -6.34 -3.77
CA CYS A 178 5.38 -6.88 -3.85
C CYS A 178 6.40 -5.80 -4.25
N GLY A 179 6.02 -4.91 -5.16
CA GLY A 179 6.83 -3.73 -5.50
C GLY A 179 7.04 -2.78 -4.33
N LEU A 180 5.98 -2.50 -3.55
CA LEU A 180 6.09 -1.72 -2.32
C LEU A 180 7.00 -2.41 -1.29
N ILE A 181 6.84 -3.70 -1.07
CA ILE A 181 7.70 -4.50 -0.17
C ILE A 181 9.17 -4.39 -0.61
N GLY A 182 9.46 -4.56 -1.90
CA GLY A 182 10.81 -4.42 -2.45
C GLY A 182 11.41 -3.04 -2.20
N ALA A 183 10.63 -1.97 -2.39
CA ALA A 183 11.07 -0.61 -2.10
C ALA A 183 11.38 -0.40 -0.61
N ILE A 184 10.55 -0.95 0.28
CA ILE A 184 10.74 -0.89 1.74
C ILE A 184 12.00 -1.65 2.16
N LEU A 185 12.22 -2.86 1.62
CA LEU A 185 13.41 -3.66 1.92
C LEU A 185 14.69 -2.95 1.50
N TYR A 186 14.71 -2.38 0.29
CA TYR A 186 15.85 -1.61 -0.20
C TYR A 186 16.10 -0.38 0.69
N TYR A 187 15.05 0.35 1.07
CA TYR A 187 15.18 1.49 1.97
C TYR A 187 15.67 1.10 3.36
N GLY A 188 15.12 0.05 3.98
CA GLY A 188 15.57 -0.43 5.28
C GLY A 188 17.06 -0.77 5.28
N LYS A 189 17.52 -1.48 4.24
CA LYS A 189 18.93 -1.87 4.07
C LYS A 189 19.85 -0.66 3.84
N THR A 190 19.42 0.32 3.05
CA THR A 190 20.24 1.50 2.71
C THR A 190 20.26 2.55 3.80
N ARG A 191 19.17 2.70 4.56
CA ARG A 191 19.08 3.65 5.68
C ARG A 191 19.99 3.25 6.84
N GLY A 192 20.04 1.95 7.14
CA GLY A 192 20.80 1.39 8.26
C GLY A 192 20.34 1.88 9.63
N GLY A 193 20.98 1.37 10.68
CA GLY A 193 20.65 1.67 12.07
C GLY A 193 19.33 1.03 12.54
N PHE A 194 18.98 1.26 13.81
CA PHE A 194 17.86 0.60 14.47
C PHE A 194 16.51 0.77 13.74
N TYR A 195 16.24 1.97 13.22
CA TYR A 195 15.01 2.25 12.46
C TYR A 195 14.98 1.46 11.14
N GLY A 196 16.07 1.45 10.38
CA GLY A 196 16.17 0.72 9.12
C GLY A 196 16.02 -0.79 9.31
N ASP A 197 16.63 -1.35 10.34
CA ASP A 197 16.54 -2.78 10.68
C ASP A 197 15.11 -3.19 11.10
N ALA A 198 14.42 -2.34 11.87
CA ALA A 198 13.05 -2.61 12.28
C ALA A 198 12.11 -2.67 11.05
N ILE A 199 12.25 -1.71 10.13
CA ILE A 199 11.47 -1.66 8.89
C ILE A 199 11.77 -2.87 7.99
N TYR A 200 13.05 -3.19 7.84
CA TYR A 200 13.48 -4.33 7.03
C TYR A 200 12.86 -5.63 7.54
N ARG A 201 12.88 -5.85 8.86
CA ARG A 201 12.27 -7.03 9.49
C ARG A 201 10.75 -7.07 9.30
N GLN A 202 10.07 -5.92 9.41
CA GLN A 202 8.63 -5.84 9.16
C GLN A 202 8.28 -6.22 7.72
N ALA A 203 9.02 -5.70 6.73
CA ALA A 203 8.81 -6.05 5.33
C ALA A 203 9.16 -7.51 5.03
N MET A 204 10.20 -8.06 5.65
CA MET A 204 10.54 -9.48 5.54
C MET A 204 9.44 -10.39 6.09
N GLY A 205 8.71 -9.98 7.13
CA GLY A 205 7.56 -10.72 7.64
C GLY A 205 6.48 -10.95 6.58
N TRP A 206 6.21 -9.93 5.75
CA TRP A 206 5.28 -10.06 4.61
C TRP A 206 5.81 -10.95 3.49
N VAL A 207 7.12 -10.94 3.22
CA VAL A 207 7.73 -11.88 2.26
C VAL A 207 7.56 -13.31 2.72
N VAL A 208 7.83 -13.60 3.99
CA VAL A 208 7.67 -14.94 4.56
C VAL A 208 6.20 -15.37 4.51
N GLY A 209 5.27 -14.48 4.88
CA GLY A 209 3.83 -14.77 4.81
C GLY A 209 3.26 -14.93 3.40
N LEU A 210 3.98 -14.53 2.34
CA LEU A 210 3.60 -14.80 0.94
C LEU A 210 4.11 -16.14 0.42
N VAL A 211 5.12 -16.72 1.07
CA VAL A 211 5.81 -17.95 0.65
C VAL A 211 5.30 -19.19 1.40
N ILE A 212 4.77 -18.99 2.62
CA ILE A 212 4.13 -20.03 3.43
C ILE A 212 2.63 -20.08 3.11
#